data_AF-A0A1V8UHI0-F1
#
_entry.id   AF-A0A1V8UHI0-F1
#
_cell.length_a   1.000
_cell.length_b   1.000
_cell.length_c   1.000
_cell.angle_alpha   90.00
_cell.angle_beta   90.00
_cell.angle_gamma   90.00
#
_symmetry.space_group_name_H-M   'P 1'
#
loop_
_entity.id
_entity.type
_entity.pdbx_description
1 polymer ?
#
loop_
_entity_poly.entity_id
_entity_poly.type
_entity_poly.pdbx_seq_one_letter_code
_entity_poly.pdbx_strand_id
1 'polypeptide(L)'
;MSRRVTFADTNGDVSGNGNAHSVTKETARKQILLNAFDMSTIGHLSPGQWKDPNDRSTTKLSLDYWTNLAKLLEKGGINALFLADTFGGYDTYDGKIDDCIRRAS
;
A
#
# COMPACT_ATOMS: atom_id res chain seq x y z
N MET A 1 -12.07 -3.40 -18.66
CA MET A 1 -11.02 -2.64 -19.38
C MET A 1 -9.99 -2.16 -18.36
N SER A 2 -8.88 -2.89 -18.20
CA SER A 2 -7.80 -2.54 -17.26
C SER A 2 -6.87 -1.50 -17.91
N ARG A 3 -6.72 -0.33 -17.28
CA ARG A 3 -5.87 0.75 -17.79
C ARG A 3 -4.44 0.52 -17.30
N ARG A 4 -3.58 0.07 -18.21
CA ARG A 4 -2.18 -0.27 -17.96
C ARG A 4 -1.36 1.01 -17.81
N VAL A 5 -1.01 1.40 -16.58
CA VAL A 5 -0.03 2.48 -16.36
C VAL A 5 1.33 1.94 -16.79
N THR A 6 1.96 2.60 -17.75
CA THR A 6 3.31 2.22 -18.16
C THR A 6 4.28 3.37 -18.00
N PHE A 7 5.36 3.13 -17.26
CA PHE A 7 6.49 4.03 -17.13
C PHE A 7 7.53 3.70 -18.21
N ALA A 8 8.23 4.72 -18.71
CA ALA A 8 9.35 4.55 -19.63
C ALA A 8 10.59 4.10 -18.86
N ASP A 9 11.26 3.04 -19.33
CA ASP A 9 12.56 2.61 -18.78
C ASP A 9 13.64 3.60 -19.26
N THR A 10 14.13 4.45 -18.35
CA THR A 10 15.32 5.29 -18.57
C THR A 10 16.58 4.50 -18.18
N ASN A 11 16.87 3.39 -18.87
CA ASN A 11 18.16 2.74 -18.71
C ASN A 11 19.12 3.28 -19.77
N GLY A 12 20.16 3.95 -19.28
CA GLY A 12 21.04 4.83 -20.03
C GLY A 12 21.87 4.18 -21.13
N ASP A 13 22.33 5.08 -21.99
CA ASP A 13 23.33 4.94 -23.05
C ASP A 13 24.58 4.19 -22.56
N VAL A 14 24.92 3.07 -23.20
CA VAL A 14 26.24 2.43 -23.12
C VAL A 14 26.77 2.23 -24.53
N SER A 15 27.65 3.15 -24.91
CA SER A 15 28.53 3.09 -26.07
C SER A 15 29.49 1.89 -26.00
N GLY A 16 29.65 1.18 -27.13
CA GLY A 16 30.96 0.60 -27.50
C GLY A 16 31.15 -0.92 -27.47
N ASN A 17 30.88 -1.55 -28.63
CA ASN A 17 31.66 -2.59 -29.35
C ASN A 17 32.02 -3.95 -28.70
N GLY A 18 31.50 -5.06 -29.27
CA GLY A 18 32.10 -6.39 -29.11
C GLY A 18 31.19 -7.61 -29.31
N ASN A 19 31.22 -8.18 -30.52
CA ASN A 19 30.94 -9.57 -30.95
C ASN A 19 29.59 -10.26 -30.64
N ALA A 20 29.13 -11.00 -31.65
CA ALA A 20 27.79 -11.54 -31.84
C ALA A 20 27.41 -12.67 -30.86
N HIS A 21 26.32 -12.44 -30.13
CA HIS A 21 25.21 -13.38 -29.94
C HIS A 21 24.00 -12.56 -29.44
N SER A 22 23.29 -11.90 -30.35
CA SER A 22 22.10 -11.12 -30.01
C SER A 22 20.91 -12.04 -29.78
N VAL A 23 20.88 -12.71 -28.63
CA VAL A 23 19.61 -13.11 -28.03
C VAL A 23 18.93 -11.80 -27.65
N THR A 24 18.02 -11.31 -28.50
CA THR A 24 17.11 -10.22 -28.14
C THR A 24 16.27 -10.71 -26.98
N LYS A 25 16.77 -10.52 -25.76
CA LYS A 25 15.99 -10.59 -24.54
C LYS A 25 14.99 -9.45 -24.65
N GLU A 26 13.82 -9.73 -25.25
CA GLU A 26 12.66 -8.88 -25.06
C GLU A 26 12.50 -8.73 -23.55
N THR A 27 12.93 -7.60 -23.02
CA THR A 27 12.64 -7.22 -21.65
C THR A 27 11.15 -6.91 -21.64
N ALA A 28 10.33 -7.95 -21.49
CA ALA A 28 8.90 -7.83 -21.25
C ALA A 28 8.72 -6.79 -20.15
N ARG A 29 8.02 -5.69 -20.46
CA ARG A 29 7.89 -4.56 -19.53
C ARG A 29 7.32 -5.07 -18.22
N LYS A 30 8.13 -4.98 -17.16
CA LYS A 30 7.77 -5.45 -15.82
C LYS A 30 6.51 -4.72 -15.38
N GLN A 31 5.50 -5.47 -14.94
CA GLN A 31 4.29 -4.87 -14.40
C GLN A 31 4.53 -4.50 -12.94
N ILE A 32 4.13 -3.30 -12.56
CA ILE A 32 4.14 -2.88 -11.14
C ILE A 32 2.88 -3.46 -10.50
N LEU A 33 3.06 -4.20 -9.41
CA LEU A 33 1.97 -4.68 -8.59
C LEU A 33 1.62 -3.62 -7.55
N LEU A 34 0.39 -3.14 -7.57
CA LEU A 34 -0.13 -2.22 -6.57
C LEU A 34 -0.92 -3.02 -5.55
N ASN A 35 -0.54 -2.91 -4.28
CA ASN A 35 -1.27 -3.49 -3.15
C ASN A 35 -1.79 -2.36 -2.27
N ALA A 36 -3.02 -2.51 -1.79
CA ALA A 36 -3.54 -1.67 -0.72
C ALA A 36 -2.98 -2.14 0.62
N PHE A 37 -2.67 -1.21 1.51
CA PHE A 37 -2.12 -1.51 2.82
C PHE A 37 -3.01 -0.92 3.91
N ASP A 38 -3.60 -1.78 4.74
CA ASP A 38 -4.49 -1.36 5.83
C ASP A 38 -4.24 -2.21 7.08
N MET A 39 -4.80 -1.77 8.21
CA MET A 39 -4.71 -2.41 9.52
C MET A 39 -6.06 -2.25 10.21
N SER A 40 -6.47 -3.25 11.00
CA SER A 40 -7.73 -3.23 11.76
C SER A 40 -7.62 -2.33 13.01
N THR A 41 -7.20 -1.08 12.81
CA THR A 41 -7.02 -0.05 13.83
C THR A 41 -7.55 1.30 13.33
N ILE A 42 -7.96 2.16 14.26
CA ILE A 42 -8.50 3.51 13.97
C ILE A 42 -7.41 4.41 13.37
N GLY A 43 -6.15 4.24 13.78
CA GLY A 43 -4.99 4.92 13.18
C GLY A 43 -3.93 3.92 12.78
N HIS A 44 -3.53 3.94 11.50
CA HIS A 44 -2.48 3.07 10.95
C HIS A 44 -1.18 3.85 10.73
N LEU A 45 -1.03 4.55 9.59
CA LEU A 45 0.19 5.29 9.24
C LEU A 45 0.12 6.80 9.47
N SER A 46 -1.09 7.33 9.64
CA SER A 46 -1.34 8.78 9.73
C SER A 46 -2.02 9.12 11.06
N PRO A 47 -1.24 9.36 12.13
CA PRO A 47 -1.79 9.70 13.43
C PRO A 47 -2.68 10.95 13.35
N GLY A 48 -3.90 10.87 13.89
CA GLY A 48 -4.85 11.99 13.92
C GLY A 48 -5.71 12.18 12.67
N GLN A 49 -5.45 11.45 11.58
CA GLN A 49 -6.25 11.51 10.35
C GLN A 49 -7.72 11.10 10.58
N TRP A 50 -7.95 10.22 11.56
CA TRP A 50 -9.27 9.78 11.99
C TRP A 50 -10.20 10.89 12.47
N LYS A 51 -9.67 12.10 12.75
CA LYS A 51 -10.46 13.27 13.13
C LYS A 51 -11.10 13.98 11.94
N ASP A 52 -10.66 13.70 10.72
CA ASP A 52 -11.27 14.27 9.52
C ASP A 52 -12.70 13.70 9.35
N PRO A 53 -13.73 14.54 9.12
CA PRO A 53 -15.10 14.06 8.95
C PRO A 53 -15.31 13.15 7.73
N ASN A 54 -14.38 13.16 6.76
CA ASN A 54 -14.39 12.28 5.60
C ASN A 54 -13.65 10.96 5.85
N ASP A 55 -12.90 10.84 6.95
CA ASP A 55 -12.19 9.62 7.30
C ASP A 55 -13.17 8.56 7.82
N ARG A 56 -13.00 7.32 7.36
CA ARG A 56 -13.88 6.20 7.71
C ARG A 56 -13.19 5.18 8.61
N SER A 57 -11.99 5.47 9.10
CA SER A 57 -11.16 4.54 9.89
C SER A 57 -11.81 4.16 11.22
N THR A 58 -12.68 5.02 11.76
CA THR A 58 -13.51 4.72 12.95
C THR A 58 -14.55 3.63 12.70
N THR A 59 -14.91 3.37 11.44
CA THR A 59 -15.93 2.36 11.06
C THR A 59 -15.34 0.98 10.75
N LYS A 60 -14.02 0.80 10.89
CA LYS A 60 -13.30 -0.45 10.56
C LYS A 60 -13.74 -1.68 11.37
N LEU A 61 -14.40 -1.49 12.52
CA LEU A 61 -14.99 -2.58 13.29
C LEU A 61 -16.20 -3.23 12.61
N SER A 62 -16.79 -2.57 11.61
CA SER A 62 -17.89 -3.13 10.82
C SER A 62 -17.37 -3.93 9.62
N LEU A 63 -18.01 -5.08 9.35
CA LEU A 63 -17.77 -5.87 8.14
C LEU A 63 -18.11 -5.09 6.86
N ASP A 64 -19.05 -4.14 6.93
CA ASP A 64 -19.44 -3.32 5.78
C ASP A 64 -18.28 -2.45 5.29
N TYR A 65 -17.39 -2.01 6.18
CA TYR A 65 -16.19 -1.26 5.78
C TYR A 65 -15.31 -2.13 4.86
N TRP A 66 -14.99 -3.35 5.31
CA TRP A 66 -14.09 -4.25 4.59
C TRP A 66 -14.68 -4.75 3.28
N THR A 67 -15.98 -5.05 3.25
CA THR A 67 -16.63 -5.49 2.01
C THR A 67 -16.73 -4.36 0.97
N ASN A 68 -16.97 -3.12 1.41
CA ASN A 68 -16.95 -1.97 0.50
C ASN A 68 -15.53 -1.63 0.03
N LEU A 69 -14.52 -1.77 0.90
CA LEU A 69 -13.11 -1.61 0.53
C LEU A 69 -12.72 -2.63 -0.54
N ALA A 70 -13.05 -3.91 -0.36
CA ALA A 70 -12.75 -4.95 -1.35
C ALA A 70 -13.32 -4.62 -2.73
N LYS A 71 -14.59 -4.24 -2.81
CA LYS A 71 -15.25 -3.82 -4.08
C LYS A 71 -14.55 -2.62 -4.72
N LEU A 72 -14.09 -1.66 -3.91
CA LEU A 72 -13.37 -0.48 -4.39
C LEU A 72 -12.00 -0.85 -4.97
N LEU A 73 -11.26 -1.74 -4.29
CA LEU A 73 -9.95 -2.22 -4.73
C LEU A 73 -10.03 -3.03 -6.02
N GLU A 74 -11.04 -3.90 -6.15
CA GLU A 74 -11.32 -4.64 -7.37
C GLU A 74 -11.62 -3.70 -8.55
N LYS A 75 -12.47 -2.67 -8.33
CA LYS A 75 -12.74 -1.63 -9.34
C LYS A 75 -11.48 -0.85 -9.73
N GLY A 76 -10.57 -0.65 -8.78
CA GLY A 76 -9.30 0.05 -8.97
C GLY A 76 -8.20 -0.78 -9.65
N GLY A 77 -8.41 -2.09 -9.85
CA GLY A 77 -7.39 -2.98 -10.39
C GLY A 77 -6.20 -3.18 -9.44
N ILE A 78 -6.41 -3.03 -8.14
CA ILE A 78 -5.43 -3.32 -7.10
C ILE A 78 -5.27 -4.84 -7.00
N ASN A 79 -4.03 -5.31 -6.90
CA ASN A 79 -3.71 -6.74 -6.89
C ASN A 79 -4.18 -7.41 -5.60
N ALA A 80 -3.75 -6.88 -4.46
CA ALA A 80 -4.07 -7.45 -3.16
C ALA A 80 -4.30 -6.37 -2.09
N LEU A 81 -5.03 -6.75 -1.05
CA LEU A 81 -5.09 -6.02 0.22
C LEU A 81 -4.14 -6.70 1.21
N PHE A 82 -3.13 -5.98 1.66
CA PHE A 82 -2.20 -6.40 2.69
C PHE A 82 -2.68 -5.85 4.04
N LEU A 83 -2.93 -6.75 5.00
CA LEU A 83 -3.41 -6.40 6.34
C LEU A 83 -2.29 -6.55 7.35
N ALA A 84 -1.91 -5.45 8.00
CA ALA A 84 -1.01 -5.49 9.16
C ALA A 84 -1.76 -5.90 10.43
N ASP A 85 -1.02 -6.43 11.41
CA ASP A 85 -1.52 -6.72 12.75
C ASP A 85 -0.40 -6.58 13.80
N THR A 86 -0.77 -6.21 15.03
CA THR A 86 0.14 -6.07 16.18
C THR A 86 -0.53 -6.60 17.44
N PHE A 87 0.19 -7.43 18.22
CA PHE A 87 -0.34 -8.01 19.46
C PHE A 87 -0.31 -7.06 20.67
N GLY A 88 0.50 -5.99 20.65
CA GLY A 88 0.69 -5.08 21.79
C GLY A 88 0.73 -3.61 21.38
N GLY A 89 0.37 -2.72 22.32
CA GLY A 89 0.50 -1.27 22.13
C GLY A 89 1.95 -0.82 22.17
N TYR A 90 2.26 0.27 21.48
CA TYR A 90 3.61 0.85 21.46
C TYR A 90 3.86 1.63 22.77
N ASP A 91 4.74 1.12 23.63
CA ASP A 91 5.11 1.67 24.94
C ASP A 91 6.50 2.32 24.98
N THR A 92 7.21 2.31 23.85
CA THR A 92 8.60 2.78 23.73
C THR A 92 8.76 4.27 24.05
N TYR A 93 7.70 5.06 23.85
CA TYR A 93 7.69 6.48 24.15
C TYR A 93 7.24 6.73 25.60
N ASP A 94 8.10 7.38 26.38
CA ASP A 94 7.90 7.69 27.82
C ASP A 94 7.67 6.45 28.73
N GLY A 95 7.90 5.24 28.23
CA GLY A 95 7.67 3.98 28.96
C GLY A 95 6.20 3.75 29.34
N LYS A 96 5.27 4.41 28.65
CA LYS A 96 3.83 4.40 28.97
C LYS A 96 3.00 4.16 27.72
N ILE A 97 1.94 3.39 27.88
CA ILE A 97 0.98 3.09 26.80
C ILE A 97 -0.07 4.20 26.61
N ASP A 98 -0.23 5.10 27.58
CA ASP A 98 -1.27 6.13 27.62
C ASP A 98 -1.31 6.98 26.34
N ASP A 99 -0.12 7.30 25.83
CA ASP A 99 0.06 8.16 24.68
C ASP A 99 -0.23 7.44 23.35
N CYS A 100 -0.14 6.11 23.35
CA CYS A 100 -0.61 5.24 22.27
C CYS A 100 -2.14 5.16 22.26
N ILE A 101 -2.77 4.98 23.44
CA ILE A 101 -4.22 4.88 23.57
C ILE A 101 -4.89 6.20 23.17
N ARG A 102 -4.43 7.34 23.69
CA ARG A 102 -4.99 8.67 23.39
C ARG A 102 -4.98 9.02 21.90
N ARG A 103 -4.03 8.47 21.14
CA ARG A 103 -3.92 8.72 19.69
C ARG A 103 -4.82 7.80 18.86
N ALA A 104 -5.33 6.72 19.46
CA ALA A 104 -6.19 5.71 18.85
C ALA A 104 -7.65 5.78 19.34
N SER A 105 -7.98 6.69 20.27
CA SER A 105 -9.33 6.95 20.81
C SER A 105 -9.99 8.19 20.22
#